data_AF-A0A7V1KZT2-F1
#
_entry.id   AF-A0A7V1KZT2-F1
#
_cell.length_a   1.000
_cell.length_b   1.000
_cell.length_c   1.000
_cell.angle_alpha   90.00
_cell.angle_beta   90.00
_cell.angle_gamma   90.00
#
_symmetry.space_group_name_H-M   'P 1'
#
loop_
_entity.id
_entity.type
_entity.pdbx_description
1 polymer ?
#
loop_
_entity_poly.entity_id
_entity_poly.type
_entity_poly.pdbx_seq_one_letter_code
_entity_poly.pdbx_strand_id
1 'polypeptide(L)'
;LELIGEIIYQLSGSFLSPKEVSKPELLHTLSQIVEENYYKQGLYSTIIIDEAQTVEGTELLEELRLLLNLQTDTNLFSLLLLGQLSFLEKIEKLPSLKQRLSIRFHLHPLDEANTRNYIEHRLKVAGQDKKIFTDSAYEEIYSFSKGIPRQINNICDLALLSGFIKQVKVIDKDIVFQAEKDLEGTFSFKEEGNND
;
A
#
# COMPACT_ATOMS: atom_id res chain seq x y z
N LEU A 1 -21.48 -5.83 -9.39
CA LEU A 1 -22.34 -6.15 -8.21
C LEU A 1 -21.54 -6.56 -6.98
N GLU A 2 -20.55 -7.46 -7.10
CA GLU A 2 -19.77 -7.95 -5.95
C GLU A 2 -18.98 -6.85 -5.23
N LEU A 3 -18.29 -5.95 -5.96
CA LEU A 3 -17.47 -4.90 -5.33
C LEU A 3 -18.31 -3.89 -4.53
N ILE A 4 -19.43 -3.41 -5.08
CA ILE A 4 -20.30 -2.45 -4.38
C ILE A 4 -20.95 -3.12 -3.15
N GLY A 5 -21.37 -4.38 -3.28
CA GLY A 5 -21.89 -5.16 -2.16
C GLY A 5 -20.86 -5.34 -1.05
N GLU A 6 -19.60 -5.63 -1.42
CA GLU A 6 -18.48 -5.76 -0.48
C GLU A 6 -18.17 -4.42 0.22
N ILE A 7 -18.17 -3.30 -0.52
CA ILE A 7 -18.00 -1.97 0.07
C ILE A 7 -19.09 -1.67 1.10
N ILE A 8 -20.37 -1.95 0.76
CA ILE A 8 -21.48 -1.75 1.68
C ILE A 8 -21.33 -2.64 2.91
N TYR A 9 -20.94 -3.89 2.73
CA TYR A 9 -20.68 -4.81 3.85
C TYR A 9 -19.60 -4.26 4.79
N GLN A 10 -18.49 -3.75 4.26
CA GLN A 10 -17.43 -3.18 5.09
C GLN A 10 -17.81 -1.87 5.77
N LEU A 11 -18.63 -1.02 5.13
CA LEU A 11 -19.05 0.26 5.72
C LEU A 11 -20.20 0.12 6.74
N SER A 12 -21.09 -0.86 6.55
CA SER A 12 -22.31 -1.00 7.36
C SER A 12 -22.32 -2.22 8.29
N GLY A 13 -21.38 -3.16 8.12
CA GLY A 13 -21.37 -4.45 8.80
C GLY A 13 -22.53 -5.39 8.41
N SER A 14 -23.37 -5.00 7.45
CA SER A 14 -24.58 -5.73 7.05
C SER A 14 -24.38 -6.33 5.66
N PHE A 15 -24.48 -7.66 5.55
CA PHE A 15 -24.32 -8.36 4.27
C PHE A 15 -25.61 -8.25 3.46
N LEU A 16 -25.54 -7.56 2.31
CA LEU A 16 -26.59 -7.58 1.30
C LEU A 16 -26.17 -8.59 0.23
N SER A 17 -26.93 -9.68 0.09
CA SER A 17 -26.68 -10.68 -0.95
C SER A 17 -26.82 -10.05 -2.34
N PRO A 18 -25.76 -10.01 -3.18
CA PRO A 18 -25.84 -9.42 -4.52
C PRO A 18 -26.80 -10.14 -5.45
N LYS A 19 -27.27 -11.35 -5.10
CA LYS A 19 -28.24 -12.14 -5.87
C LYS A 19 -29.70 -11.71 -5.67
N GLU A 20 -29.97 -10.88 -4.67
CA GLU A 20 -31.34 -10.46 -4.31
C GLU A 20 -31.58 -8.96 -4.52
N VAL A 21 -30.53 -8.17 -4.75
CA VAL A 21 -30.58 -6.70 -4.78
C VAL A 21 -30.09 -6.18 -6.13
N SER A 22 -30.86 -5.27 -6.72
CA SER A 22 -30.51 -4.65 -8.00
C SER A 22 -29.36 -3.64 -7.86
N LYS A 23 -28.64 -3.39 -8.96
CA LYS A 23 -27.53 -2.42 -8.99
C LYS A 23 -27.93 -1.01 -8.54
N PRO A 24 -29.09 -0.44 -8.95
CA PRO A 24 -29.55 0.86 -8.46
C PRO A 24 -29.79 0.87 -6.95
N GLU A 25 -30.33 -0.22 -6.40
CA GLU A 25 -30.57 -0.34 -4.95
C GLU A 25 -29.26 -0.35 -4.16
N LEU A 26 -28.23 -1.10 -4.61
CA LEU A 26 -26.92 -1.07 -3.97
C LEU A 26 -26.31 0.34 -3.98
N LEU A 27 -26.37 1.04 -5.12
CA LEU A 27 -25.88 2.41 -5.23
C LEU A 27 -26.63 3.38 -4.31
N HIS A 28 -27.96 3.23 -4.22
CA HIS A 28 -28.78 4.05 -3.33
C HIS A 28 -28.42 3.81 -1.86
N THR A 29 -28.30 2.54 -1.46
CA THR A 29 -27.89 2.17 -0.09
C THR A 29 -26.52 2.73 0.26
N LEU A 30 -25.55 2.65 -0.65
CA LEU A 30 -24.23 3.23 -0.42
C LEU A 30 -24.29 4.76 -0.28
N SER A 31 -25.08 5.44 -1.12
CA SER A 31 -25.32 6.89 -0.99
C SER A 31 -25.86 7.24 0.39
N GLN A 32 -26.89 6.50 0.85
CA GLN A 32 -27.48 6.71 2.16
C GLN A 32 -26.46 6.52 3.29
N ILE A 33 -25.66 5.45 3.26
CA ILE A 33 -24.62 5.22 4.27
C ILE A 33 -23.63 6.39 4.33
N VAL A 34 -23.13 6.83 3.17
CA VAL A 34 -22.16 7.91 3.09
C VAL A 34 -22.77 9.26 3.52
N GLU A 35 -24.01 9.54 3.12
CA GLU A 35 -24.77 10.72 3.54
C GLU A 35 -25.03 10.73 5.06
N GLU A 36 -25.41 9.60 5.64
CA GLU A 36 -25.63 9.47 7.07
C GLU A 36 -24.33 9.67 7.86
N ASN A 37 -23.23 9.05 7.41
CA ASN A 37 -21.92 9.27 8.01
C ASN A 37 -21.56 10.76 8.00
N TYR A 38 -21.74 11.44 6.87
CA TYR A 38 -21.37 12.84 6.73
C TYR A 38 -22.30 13.77 7.52
N TYR A 39 -23.61 13.76 7.24
CA TYR A 39 -24.55 14.73 7.78
C TYR A 39 -24.98 14.44 9.22
N LYS A 40 -25.08 13.17 9.62
CA LYS A 40 -25.53 12.82 10.97
C LYS A 40 -24.37 12.63 11.95
N GLN A 41 -23.25 12.08 11.49
CA GLN A 41 -22.12 11.73 12.36
C GLN A 41 -20.92 12.67 12.21
N GLY A 42 -20.89 13.52 11.19
CA GLY A 42 -19.73 14.37 10.89
C GLY A 42 -18.49 13.59 10.42
N LEU A 43 -18.69 12.35 9.93
CA LEU A 43 -17.63 11.46 9.47
C LEU A 43 -17.50 11.50 7.95
N TYR A 44 -16.27 11.72 7.48
CA TYR A 44 -15.97 11.69 6.06
C TYR A 44 -15.57 10.28 5.62
N SER A 45 -16.32 9.69 4.69
CA SER A 45 -16.09 8.30 4.27
C SER A 45 -14.90 8.23 3.28
N THR A 46 -13.95 7.34 3.52
CA THR A 46 -12.84 7.06 2.60
C THR A 46 -12.86 5.60 2.19
N ILE A 47 -13.02 5.35 0.89
CA ILE A 47 -13.00 4.01 0.31
C ILE A 47 -11.61 3.80 -0.27
N ILE A 48 -10.89 2.79 0.22
CA ILE A 48 -9.55 2.42 -0.27
C ILE A 48 -9.67 1.06 -0.97
N ILE A 49 -9.25 1.01 -2.23
CA ILE A 49 -9.11 -0.24 -2.98
C ILE A 49 -7.62 -0.49 -3.15
N ASP A 50 -7.09 -1.43 -2.37
CA ASP A 50 -5.71 -1.88 -2.50
C ASP A 50 -5.58 -2.92 -3.62
N GLU A 51 -4.38 -3.00 -4.20
CA GLU A 51 -4.06 -3.87 -5.33
C GLU A 51 -5.08 -3.75 -6.49
N ALA A 52 -5.50 -2.54 -6.83
CA ALA A 52 -6.56 -2.25 -7.81
C ALA A 52 -6.30 -2.85 -9.21
N GLN A 53 -5.05 -3.20 -9.54
CA GLN A 53 -4.73 -3.98 -10.75
C GLN A 53 -5.31 -5.40 -10.76
N THR A 54 -5.68 -5.94 -9.60
CA THR A 54 -6.33 -7.27 -9.47
C THR A 54 -7.78 -7.24 -9.94
N VAL A 55 -8.37 -6.04 -10.08
CA VAL A 55 -9.71 -5.90 -10.66
C VAL A 55 -9.65 -6.34 -12.12
N GLU A 56 -10.27 -7.49 -12.39
CA GLU A 56 -10.44 -8.07 -13.70
C GLU A 56 -11.79 -7.62 -14.29
N GLY A 57 -11.80 -7.32 -15.60
CA GLY A 57 -12.98 -6.85 -16.31
C GLY A 57 -13.13 -5.31 -16.29
N THR A 58 -13.28 -4.74 -17.49
CA THR A 58 -13.55 -3.31 -17.67
C THR A 58 -14.90 -2.89 -17.07
N GLU A 59 -15.86 -3.81 -17.01
CA GLU A 59 -17.19 -3.57 -16.45
C GLU A 59 -17.14 -3.22 -14.96
N LEU A 60 -16.28 -3.88 -14.18
CA LEU A 60 -16.15 -3.64 -12.74
C LEU A 60 -15.53 -2.27 -12.44
N LEU A 61 -14.53 -1.87 -13.25
CA LEU A 61 -13.94 -0.53 -13.19
C LEU A 61 -14.93 0.56 -13.62
N GLU A 62 -15.80 0.28 -14.60
CA GLU A 62 -16.92 1.18 -14.93
C GLU A 62 -17.94 1.31 -13.79
N GLU A 63 -18.09 0.31 -12.92
CA GLU A 63 -18.92 0.45 -11.71
C GLU A 63 -18.34 1.49 -10.75
N LEU A 64 -17.01 1.60 -10.64
CA LEU A 64 -16.36 2.65 -9.83
C LEU A 64 -16.72 4.05 -10.32
N ARG A 65 -16.90 4.24 -11.64
CA ARG A 65 -17.37 5.52 -12.18
C ARG A 65 -18.76 5.89 -11.65
N LEU A 66 -19.64 4.90 -11.48
CA LEU A 66 -20.98 5.14 -10.94
C LEU A 66 -20.93 5.56 -9.46
N LEU A 67 -19.98 5.01 -8.70
CA LEU A 67 -19.72 5.46 -7.32
C LEU A 67 -19.33 6.93 -7.28
N LEU A 68 -18.42 7.35 -8.16
CA LEU A 68 -17.96 8.74 -8.23
C LEU A 68 -19.07 9.72 -8.64
N ASN A 69 -20.16 9.25 -9.26
CA ASN A 69 -21.33 10.08 -9.55
C ASN A 69 -22.23 10.29 -8.32
N LEU A 70 -22.02 9.60 -7.20
CA LEU A 70 -22.77 9.82 -5.96
C LEU A 70 -22.37 11.12 -5.25
N GLN A 71 -21.41 11.87 -5.80
CA GLN A 71 -21.07 13.20 -5.33
C GLN A 71 -22.22 14.17 -5.68
N THR A 72 -22.79 14.80 -4.65
CA THR A 72 -23.73 15.92 -4.76
C THR A 72 -22.92 17.22 -4.91
N ASP A 73 -23.51 18.41 -4.62
CA ASP A 73 -22.76 19.67 -4.55
C ASP A 73 -21.60 19.63 -3.53
N THR A 74 -21.64 18.66 -2.60
CA THR A 74 -20.59 18.35 -1.63
C THR A 74 -19.98 16.98 -1.91
N ASN A 75 -18.65 16.88 -1.84
CA ASN A 75 -17.98 15.58 -1.84
C ASN A 75 -18.27 14.87 -0.52
N LEU A 76 -19.07 13.81 -0.56
CA LEU A 76 -19.47 13.06 0.63
C LEU A 76 -18.47 11.95 0.99
N PHE A 77 -17.63 11.53 0.03
CA PHE A 77 -16.58 10.54 0.23
C PHE A 77 -15.41 10.72 -0.73
N SER A 78 -14.27 10.11 -0.39
CA SER A 78 -13.11 9.97 -1.27
C SER A 78 -12.89 8.51 -1.67
N LEU A 79 -12.49 8.28 -2.92
CA LEU A 79 -12.02 6.99 -3.43
C LEU A 79 -10.51 7.06 -3.64
N LEU A 80 -9.77 6.15 -2.99
CA LEU A 80 -8.34 5.97 -3.18
C LEU A 80 -8.08 4.61 -3.83
N LEU A 81 -7.49 4.63 -5.02
CA LEU A 81 -7.08 3.43 -5.74
C LEU A 81 -5.57 3.27 -5.58
N LEU A 82 -5.14 2.18 -4.96
CA LEU A 82 -3.73 1.81 -4.77
C LEU A 82 -3.44 0.58 -5.63
N GLY A 83 -2.25 0.53 -6.22
CA GLY A 83 -1.88 -0.60 -7.05
C GLY A 83 -0.58 -0.40 -7.80
N GLN A 84 -0.27 -1.36 -8.66
CA GLN A 84 0.92 -1.37 -9.49
C GLN A 84 0.79 -0.45 -10.71
N LEU A 85 1.93 -0.08 -11.30
CA LEU A 85 1.98 0.74 -12.53
C LEU A 85 1.18 0.14 -13.70
N SER A 86 1.07 -1.19 -13.77
CA SER A 86 0.23 -1.89 -14.75
C SER A 86 -1.25 -1.51 -14.67
N PHE A 87 -1.72 -1.02 -13.52
CA PHE A 87 -3.07 -0.49 -13.37
C PHE A 87 -3.30 0.78 -14.21
N LEU A 88 -2.28 1.62 -14.38
CA LEU A 88 -2.40 2.84 -15.18
C LEU A 88 -2.75 2.51 -16.63
N GLU A 89 -2.19 1.44 -17.20
CA GLU A 89 -2.52 0.98 -18.55
C GLU A 89 -3.98 0.54 -18.67
N LYS A 90 -4.55 -0.06 -17.62
CA LYS A 90 -5.98 -0.40 -17.57
C LYS A 90 -6.85 0.87 -17.53
N ILE A 91 -6.48 1.84 -16.70
CA ILE A 91 -7.18 3.13 -16.58
C ILE A 91 -7.13 3.93 -17.89
N GLU A 92 -6.02 3.90 -18.62
CA GLU A 92 -5.88 4.57 -19.91
C GLU A 92 -6.89 4.07 -20.97
N LYS A 93 -7.31 2.80 -20.87
CA LYS A 93 -8.33 2.20 -21.73
C LYS A 93 -9.77 2.55 -21.31
N LEU A 94 -9.95 3.25 -20.18
CA LEU A 94 -11.23 3.62 -19.59
C LEU A 94 -11.35 5.15 -19.47
N PRO A 95 -11.59 5.87 -20.58
CA PRO A 95 -11.59 7.34 -20.60
C PRO A 95 -12.62 7.95 -19.63
N SER A 96 -13.74 7.26 -19.42
CA SER A 96 -14.85 7.64 -18.53
C SER A 96 -14.43 7.69 -17.05
N LEU A 97 -13.68 6.69 -16.58
CA LEU A 97 -13.13 6.61 -15.22
C LEU A 97 -11.92 7.51 -15.10
N LYS A 98 -11.05 7.53 -16.13
CA LYS A 98 -9.85 8.36 -16.21
C LYS A 98 -10.14 9.85 -15.96
N GLN A 99 -11.24 10.37 -16.50
CA GLN A 99 -11.68 11.76 -16.32
C GLN A 99 -12.14 12.08 -14.88
N ARG A 100 -12.54 11.08 -14.10
CA ARG A 100 -13.01 11.25 -12.72
C ARG A 100 -11.90 11.13 -11.67
N LEU A 101 -10.71 10.66 -12.06
CA LEU A 101 -9.55 10.58 -11.18
C LEU A 101 -8.83 11.93 -11.13
N SER A 102 -9.14 12.74 -10.12
CA SER A 102 -8.61 14.10 -9.96
C SER A 102 -7.12 14.15 -9.63
N ILE A 103 -6.59 13.11 -8.96
CA ILE A 103 -5.18 13.04 -8.54
C ILE A 103 -4.61 11.70 -8.98
N ARG A 104 -3.39 11.75 -9.54
CA ARG A 104 -2.58 10.56 -9.81
C ARG A 104 -1.19 10.82 -9.28
N PHE A 105 -0.68 9.86 -8.52
CA PHE A 105 0.61 9.98 -7.90
C PHE A 105 1.35 8.65 -8.01
N HIS A 106 2.61 8.72 -8.42
CA HIS A 106 3.50 7.57 -8.42
C HIS A 106 4.47 7.71 -7.26
N LEU A 107 4.45 6.75 -6.34
CA LEU A 107 5.40 6.68 -5.24
C LEU A 107 6.75 6.22 -5.76
N HIS A 108 7.72 7.13 -5.74
CA HIS A 108 9.12 6.81 -6.04
C HIS A 108 9.81 6.18 -4.83
N PRO A 109 10.89 5.39 -5.04
CA PRO A 109 11.78 4.99 -3.96
C PRO A 109 12.29 6.21 -3.18
N LEU A 110 12.59 5.99 -1.90
CA LEU A 110 13.14 7.03 -1.04
C LEU A 110 14.55 7.41 -1.52
N ASP A 111 14.90 8.69 -1.45
CA ASP A 111 16.31 9.07 -1.57
C ASP A 111 17.10 8.64 -0.32
N GLU A 112 18.41 8.87 -0.32
CA GLU A 112 19.31 8.50 0.77
C GLU A 112 18.92 9.15 2.11
N ALA A 113 18.57 10.44 2.09
CA ALA A 113 18.17 11.17 3.29
C ALA A 113 16.84 10.65 3.86
N ASN A 114 15.86 10.40 2.99
CA ASN A 114 14.57 9.84 3.36
C ASN A 114 14.67 8.37 3.77
N THR A 115 15.63 7.61 3.23
CA THR A 115 15.94 6.25 3.68
C THR A 115 16.42 6.26 5.12
N ARG A 116 17.35 7.15 5.47
CA ARG A 116 17.78 7.35 6.85
C ARG A 116 16.62 7.74 7.77
N ASN A 117 15.85 8.75 7.37
CA ASN A 117 14.69 9.23 8.15
C ASN A 117 13.66 8.11 8.37
N TYR A 118 13.42 7.28 7.36
CA TYR A 118 12.54 6.12 7.45
C TYR A 118 13.04 5.12 8.48
N ILE A 119 14.33 4.76 8.46
CA ILE A 119 14.92 3.82 9.43
C ILE A 119 14.86 4.39 10.85
N GLU A 120 15.25 5.65 11.03
CA GLU A 120 15.22 6.33 12.33
C GLU A 120 13.78 6.43 12.88
N HIS A 121 12.80 6.73 12.03
CA HIS A 121 11.40 6.74 12.41
C HIS A 121 10.92 5.35 12.86
N ARG A 122 11.26 4.30 12.12
CA ARG A 122 10.89 2.91 12.46
C ARG A 122 11.51 2.46 13.79
N LEU A 123 12.78 2.79 14.03
CA LEU A 123 13.44 2.52 15.31
C LEU A 123 12.76 3.26 16.47
N LYS A 124 12.41 4.53 16.27
CA LYS A 124 11.69 5.34 17.26
C LYS A 124 10.33 4.74 17.61
N VAL A 125 9.56 4.30 16.61
CA VAL A 125 8.28 3.61 16.82
C VAL A 125 8.47 2.30 17.60
N ALA A 126 9.61 1.62 17.43
CA ALA A 126 9.98 0.44 18.21
C ALA A 126 10.52 0.77 19.63
N GLY A 127 10.51 2.04 20.05
CA GLY A 127 10.97 2.49 21.36
C GLY A 127 12.48 2.69 21.49
N GLN A 128 13.19 2.82 20.36
CA GLN A 128 14.63 3.07 20.35
C GLN A 128 14.94 4.52 19.95
N ASP A 129 15.44 5.30 20.90
CA ASP A 129 15.87 6.69 20.69
C ASP A 129 17.40 6.84 20.53
N LYS A 130 18.17 5.74 20.68
CA LYS A 130 19.62 5.75 20.48
C LYS A 130 19.98 5.45 19.03
N LYS A 131 21.09 6.03 18.57
CA LYS A 131 21.68 5.73 17.26
C LYS A 131 22.14 4.27 17.22
N ILE A 132 21.43 3.43 16.45
CA ILE A 132 21.75 2.00 16.27
C ILE A 132 22.63 1.77 15.05
N PHE A 133 22.53 2.59 14.01
CA PHE A 133 23.32 2.46 12.79
C PHE A 133 24.33 3.61 12.68
N THR A 134 25.54 3.33 12.19
CA THR A 134 26.50 4.38 11.81
C THR A 134 26.06 5.10 10.54
N ASP A 135 26.66 6.26 10.25
CA ASP A 135 26.36 6.98 8.99
C ASP A 135 26.76 6.13 7.76
N SER A 136 27.90 5.43 7.84
CA SER A 136 28.33 4.48 6.81
C SER A 136 27.41 3.27 6.64
N ALA A 137 26.70 2.85 7.69
CA ALA A 137 25.72 1.79 7.60
C ALA A 137 24.44 2.26 6.87
N TYR A 138 24.00 3.50 7.09
CA TYR A 138 22.88 4.08 6.34
C TYR A 138 23.19 4.20 4.84
N GLU A 139 24.40 4.64 4.49
CA GLU A 139 24.86 4.70 3.10
C GLU A 139 24.82 3.32 2.43
N GLU A 140 25.31 2.28 3.13
CA GLU A 140 25.30 0.90 2.62
C GLU A 140 23.88 0.35 2.47
N ILE A 141 23.01 0.58 3.46
CA ILE A 141 21.60 0.19 3.40
C ILE A 141 20.90 0.84 2.21
N TYR A 142 21.15 2.13 1.96
CA TYR A 142 20.60 2.82 0.79
C TYR A 142 21.18 2.25 -0.52
N SER A 143 22.49 2.01 -0.57
CA SER A 143 23.16 1.42 -1.73
C SER A 143 22.54 0.07 -2.12
N PHE A 144 22.30 -0.80 -1.16
CA PHE A 144 21.64 -2.09 -1.39
C PHE A 144 20.16 -1.92 -1.77
N SER A 145 19.40 -1.22 -0.93
CA SER A 145 17.94 -1.16 -1.05
C SER A 145 17.42 -0.27 -2.19
N LYS A 146 18.27 0.63 -2.71
CA LYS A 146 17.91 1.71 -3.65
C LYS A 146 16.70 2.52 -3.18
N GLY A 147 16.54 2.66 -1.86
CA GLY A 147 15.44 3.41 -1.26
C GLY A 147 14.10 2.68 -1.22
N ILE A 148 14.04 1.40 -1.57
CA ILE A 148 12.80 0.61 -1.56
C ILE A 148 12.50 0.17 -0.11
N PRO A 149 11.39 0.62 0.52
CA PRO A 149 11.12 0.35 1.95
C PRO A 149 11.15 -1.12 2.33
N ARG A 150 10.65 -2.01 1.46
CA ARG A 150 10.70 -3.45 1.70
C ARG A 150 12.13 -3.98 1.76
N GLN A 151 13.00 -3.53 0.86
CA GLN A 151 14.41 -3.92 0.86
C GLN A 151 15.15 -3.32 2.05
N ILE A 152 14.86 -2.06 2.40
CA ILE A 152 15.39 -1.40 3.60
C ILE A 152 15.08 -2.23 4.85
N ASN A 153 13.82 -2.66 5.02
CA ASN A 153 13.43 -3.47 6.17
C ASN A 153 14.19 -4.80 6.20
N ASN A 154 14.24 -5.52 5.08
CA ASN A 154 14.90 -6.82 5.00
C ASN A 154 16.38 -6.75 5.42
N ILE A 155 17.13 -5.78 4.87
CA ILE A 155 18.54 -5.62 5.21
C ILE A 155 18.74 -5.14 6.65
N CYS A 156 17.89 -4.24 7.15
CA CYS A 156 17.95 -3.78 8.53
C CYS A 156 17.67 -4.92 9.52
N ASP A 157 16.67 -5.75 9.27
CA ASP A 157 16.29 -6.86 10.16
C ASP A 157 17.44 -7.87 10.31
N LEU A 158 18.09 -8.23 9.19
CA LEU A 158 19.25 -9.12 9.20
C LEU A 158 20.48 -8.47 9.83
N ALA A 159 20.74 -7.19 9.55
CA ALA A 159 21.86 -6.48 10.16
C ALA A 159 21.68 -6.35 11.68
N LEU A 160 20.46 -6.08 12.16
CA LEU A 160 20.13 -6.06 13.59
C LEU A 160 20.29 -7.44 14.23
N LEU A 161 19.83 -8.50 13.56
CA LEU A 161 20.03 -9.88 14.03
C LEU A 161 21.51 -10.25 14.12
N SER A 162 22.30 -9.92 13.09
CA SER A 162 23.74 -10.15 13.07
C SER A 162 24.45 -9.37 14.17
N GLY A 163 24.07 -8.11 14.39
CA GLY A 163 24.60 -7.31 15.49
C GLY A 163 24.27 -7.86 16.87
N PHE A 164 23.04 -8.37 17.04
CA PHE A 164 22.62 -9.05 18.27
C PHE A 164 23.46 -10.30 18.54
N ILE A 165 23.65 -11.16 17.54
CA ILE A 165 24.49 -12.38 17.64
C ILE A 165 25.94 -12.03 18.01
N LYS A 166 26.49 -10.96 17.41
CA LYS A 166 27.84 -10.46 17.68
C LYS A 166 27.95 -9.63 18.97
N GLN A 167 26.84 -9.43 19.69
CA GLN A 167 26.75 -8.63 20.92
C GLN A 167 27.25 -7.18 20.77
N VAL A 168 27.08 -6.59 19.59
CA VAL A 168 27.42 -5.18 19.36
C VAL A 168 26.21 -4.29 19.59
N LYS A 169 26.45 -3.05 20.05
CA LYS A 169 25.40 -2.06 20.31
C LYS A 169 25.11 -1.14 19.14
N VAL A 170 26.04 -1.05 18.20
CA VAL A 170 25.97 -0.20 17.01
C VAL A 170 26.32 -1.05 15.80
N ILE A 171 25.47 -0.97 14.78
CA ILE A 171 25.61 -1.62 13.48
C ILE A 171 26.41 -0.70 12.58
N ASP A 172 27.56 -1.19 12.11
CA ASP A 172 28.40 -0.51 11.15
C ASP A 172 28.20 -1.07 9.73
N LYS A 173 28.95 -0.49 8.78
CA LYS A 173 28.94 -0.91 7.37
C LYS A 173 29.29 -2.39 7.19
N ASP A 174 30.24 -2.93 7.94
CA ASP A 174 30.70 -4.32 7.76
C ASP A 174 29.61 -5.33 8.15
N ILE A 175 28.82 -5.02 9.17
CA ILE A 175 27.67 -5.85 9.55
C ILE A 175 26.57 -5.79 8.50
N VAL A 176 26.28 -4.61 7.94
CA VAL A 176 25.32 -4.46 6.84
C VAL A 176 25.78 -5.24 5.60
N PHE A 177 27.04 -5.10 5.22
CA PHE A 177 27.61 -5.81 4.07
C PHE A 177 27.56 -7.33 4.24
N GLN A 178 27.74 -7.83 5.47
CA GLN A 178 27.55 -9.25 5.74
C GLN A 178 26.07 -9.67 5.61
N ALA A 179 25.14 -8.86 6.12
CA ALA A 179 23.71 -9.13 5.99
C ALA A 179 23.24 -9.12 4.52
N GLU A 180 23.85 -8.29 3.67
CA GLU A 180 23.62 -8.28 2.22
C GLU A 180 24.03 -9.61 1.59
N LYS A 181 25.24 -10.11 1.90
CA LYS A 181 25.70 -11.42 1.41
C LYS A 181 24.79 -12.56 1.87
N ASP A 182 24.31 -12.50 3.10
CA ASP A 182 23.41 -13.51 3.66
C ASP A 182 22.03 -13.49 2.94
N LEU A 183 21.54 -12.30 2.55
CA LEU A 183 20.34 -12.16 1.72
C LEU A 183 20.54 -12.79 0.35
N GLU A 184 21.59 -12.40 -0.36
CA GLU A 184 21.90 -12.93 -1.70
C GLU A 184 22.03 -14.45 -1.69
N GLY A 185 22.76 -15.00 -0.71
CA GLY A 185 22.90 -16.44 -0.53
C GLY A 185 21.56 -17.15 -0.32
N THR A 186 20.63 -16.53 0.41
CA THR A 186 19.28 -17.09 0.62
C THR A 186 18.46 -17.13 -0.67
N PHE A 187 18.64 -16.16 -1.57
CA PHE A 187 17.97 -16.17 -2.88
C PHE A 187 18.57 -17.18 -3.85
N SER A 188 19.89 -17.44 -3.79
CA SER A 188 20.54 -18.46 -4.64
C SER A 188 20.06 -19.89 -4.36
N PHE A 189 19.66 -20.21 -3.11
CA PHE A 189 19.10 -21.54 -2.80
C PHE A 189 17.69 -21.78 -3.36
N LYS A 190 16.97 -20.74 -3.81
CA LYS A 190 15.61 -20.87 -4.37
C LYS A 190 15.58 -21.15 -5.87
N GLU A 191 16.67 -20.93 -6.60
CA GLU A 191 16.70 -21.13 -8.06
C GLU A 191 17.14 -22.53 -8.51
N GLU A 192 17.73 -23.36 -7.62
CA GLU A 192 18.19 -24.72 -7.97
C GLU A 192 17.12 -25.82 -7.81
N GLY A 193 15.86 -25.45 -7.58
CA GLY A 193 14.79 -26.39 -7.23
C GLY A 193 13.57 -26.41 -8.15
N ASN A 194 13.74 -26.34 -9.48
CA ASN A 194 12.70 -26.78 -10.40
C ASN A 194 13.26 -27.07 -11.81
N ASN A 195 13.94 -28.21 -11.94
CA ASN A 195 14.12 -28.88 -13.23
C ASN A 195 14.17 -30.38 -12.94
N ASP A 196 13.00 -31.01 -12.89
CA ASP A 196 12.75 -32.41 -13.22
C ASP A 196 11.27 -32.61 -13.57
#